data_AF-A0A923IMM5-F1
#
_entry.id   AF-A0A923IMM5-F1
#
_cell.length_a   1.000
_cell.length_b   1.000
_cell.length_c   1.000
_cell.angle_alpha   90.00
_cell.angle_beta   90.00
_cell.angle_gamma   90.00
#
_symmetry.space_group_name_H-M   'P 1'
#
loop_
_entity.id
_entity.type
_entity.pdbx_description
1 polymer ?
#
loop_
_entity_poly.entity_id
_entity_poly.type
_entity_poly.pdbx_seq_one_letter_code
_entity_poly.pdbx_strand_id
1 'polypeptide(L)'
;MHTSEVNYMSQRLRYYSTNRHLDQVPGITPFKETVSFREALLMGQAPDEGLFMPEQIPVLPVERFKALKGEPYTEAAMLVAEAFLMDELPADSLRKIVDEAYDFPVPLENVFARKYILRLDQGPTASFKDFAARMMARLMSAFRDPGKRLNVLVATSGDTGSAVGDAFRGVEGIGVTILYPRDEVSGRQKKQLDTIGLNVQAVSVDGKFDDCQNLVKQAFSDPTFADFNLTSANSINFGR
;
A
#
# COMPACT_ATOMS: atom_id res chain seq x y z
N MET A 1 40.31 24.09 -0.98
CA MET A 1 39.40 23.04 -1.49
C MET A 1 38.35 22.80 -0.42
N HIS A 2 37.21 23.49 -0.54
CA HIS A 2 36.06 23.32 0.36
C HIS A 2 35.27 22.10 -0.11
N THR A 3 35.32 21.03 0.66
CA THR A 3 34.32 19.97 0.63
C THR A 3 33.04 20.55 1.22
N SER A 4 32.12 20.93 0.34
CA SER A 4 30.72 21.18 0.70
C SER A 4 30.09 19.84 1.10
N GLU A 5 30.24 19.46 2.36
CA GLU A 5 29.31 18.55 3.01
C GLU A 5 27.94 19.24 2.97
N VAL A 6 27.07 18.77 2.08
CA VAL A 6 25.67 19.14 2.10
C VAL A 6 25.10 18.55 3.37
N ASN A 7 24.91 19.42 4.35
CA ASN A 7 24.27 19.14 5.62
C ASN A 7 22.80 18.78 5.34
N TYR A 8 22.50 17.51 5.03
CA TYR A 8 21.15 16.94 5.01
C TYR A 8 20.66 16.81 6.46
N MET A 9 20.49 17.94 7.14
CA MET A 9 19.70 17.97 8.36
C MET A 9 18.22 17.77 8.01
N SER A 10 17.81 16.50 8.01
CA SER A 10 16.57 16.01 8.62
C SER A 10 15.29 16.83 8.35
N GLN A 11 14.91 17.02 7.09
CA GLN A 11 13.51 17.26 6.78
C GLN A 11 12.88 15.95 6.31
N ARG A 12 11.98 15.40 7.13
CA ARG A 12 11.17 14.24 6.77
C ARG A 12 10.42 14.55 5.47
N LEU A 13 10.40 13.59 4.54
CA LEU A 13 9.64 13.70 3.31
C LEU A 13 8.16 13.92 3.64
N ARG A 14 7.57 14.97 3.06
CA ARG A 14 6.14 15.26 3.18
C ARG A 14 5.41 14.89 1.90
N TYR A 15 4.11 14.69 2.05
CA TYR A 15 3.20 14.25 0.99
C TYR A 15 2.07 15.26 0.84
N TYR A 16 1.67 15.55 -0.39
CA TYR A 16 0.63 16.51 -0.73
C TYR A 16 -0.45 15.85 -1.59
N SER A 17 -1.66 16.41 -1.59
CA SER A 17 -2.73 15.95 -2.48
C SER A 17 -2.52 16.46 -3.92
N THR A 18 -2.69 15.59 -4.92
CA THR A 18 -2.69 16.00 -6.34
C THR A 18 -3.74 17.06 -6.67
N ASN A 19 -4.80 17.17 -5.88
CA ASN A 19 -5.87 18.15 -6.08
C ASN A 19 -5.60 19.49 -5.38
N ARG A 20 -4.46 19.66 -4.70
CA ARG A 20 -4.15 20.85 -3.88
C ARG A 20 -4.19 22.19 -4.61
N HIS A 21 -4.20 22.23 -5.95
CA HIS A 21 -4.22 23.47 -6.74
C HIS A 21 -5.52 23.66 -7.55
N LEU A 22 -6.55 22.85 -7.28
CA LEU A 22 -7.83 22.89 -7.99
C LEU A 22 -8.82 23.88 -7.37
N ASP A 23 -8.39 25.12 -7.10
CA ASP A 23 -9.18 26.15 -6.42
C ASP A 23 -10.46 26.58 -7.17
N GLN A 24 -10.54 26.29 -8.46
CA GLN A 24 -11.61 26.76 -9.36
C GLN A 24 -12.53 25.63 -9.86
N VAL A 25 -12.38 24.41 -9.35
CA VAL A 25 -13.19 23.26 -9.77
C VAL A 25 -14.42 23.14 -8.86
N PRO A 26 -15.66 23.29 -9.39
CA PRO A 26 -16.87 23.14 -8.59
C PRO A 26 -16.94 21.76 -7.91
N GLY A 27 -17.28 21.74 -6.62
CA GLY A 27 -17.43 20.51 -5.84
C GLY A 27 -16.13 20.00 -5.19
N ILE A 28 -14.97 20.59 -5.48
CA ILE A 28 -13.70 20.23 -4.84
C ILE A 28 -13.33 21.31 -3.82
N THR A 29 -13.03 20.90 -2.59
CA THR A 29 -12.37 21.76 -1.59
C THR A 29 -10.93 21.28 -1.43
N PRO A 30 -9.92 21.97 -2.01
CA PRO A 30 -8.55 21.46 -2.05
C PRO A 30 -7.93 21.25 -0.66
N PHE A 31 -7.24 20.13 -0.49
CA PHE A 31 -6.42 19.83 0.67
C PHE A 31 -5.03 20.46 0.49
N LYS A 32 -4.81 21.60 1.16
CA LYS A 32 -3.59 22.43 1.00
C LYS A 32 -2.43 22.02 1.91
N GLU A 33 -2.71 21.25 2.95
CA GLU A 33 -1.71 20.81 3.90
C GLU A 33 -0.80 19.73 3.30
N THR A 34 0.33 19.48 3.97
CA THR A 34 1.16 18.32 3.69
C THR A 34 1.12 17.39 4.87
N VAL A 35 1.25 16.09 4.61
CA VAL A 35 1.16 15.02 5.60
C VAL A 35 2.44 14.20 5.62
N SER A 36 2.67 13.46 6.70
CA SER A 36 3.76 12.48 6.81
C SER A 36 3.44 11.24 5.97
N PHE A 37 4.41 10.33 5.79
CA PHE A 37 4.11 9.04 5.13
C PHE A 37 3.08 8.27 5.97
N ARG A 38 3.25 8.25 7.29
CA ARG A 38 2.31 7.60 8.22
C ARG A 38 0.89 8.11 8.03
N GLU A 39 0.72 9.42 7.97
CA GLU A 39 -0.59 10.05 7.78
C GLU A 39 -1.18 9.72 6.39
N ALA A 40 -0.39 9.84 5.32
CA ALA A 40 -0.82 9.49 3.96
C ALA A 40 -1.25 8.01 3.85
N LEU A 41 -0.48 7.10 4.44
CA LEU A 41 -0.77 5.66 4.46
C LEU A 41 -2.10 5.37 5.18
N LEU A 42 -2.31 5.96 6.36
CA LEU A 42 -3.49 5.69 7.17
C LEU A 42 -4.75 6.37 6.63
N MET A 43 -4.64 7.57 6.05
CA MET A 43 -5.74 8.25 5.36
C MET A 43 -6.12 7.53 4.06
N GLY A 44 -5.14 6.99 3.34
CA GLY A 44 -5.31 6.28 2.07
C GLY A 44 -5.59 7.19 0.89
N GLN A 45 -6.70 7.91 0.89
CA GLN A 45 -7.00 8.96 -0.10
C GLN A 45 -7.00 10.33 0.60
N ALA A 46 -6.61 11.38 -0.11
CA ALA A 46 -6.65 12.73 0.46
C ALA A 46 -8.11 13.20 0.65
N PRO A 47 -8.39 14.08 1.63
CA PRO A 47 -9.74 14.55 1.92
C PRO A 47 -10.44 15.27 0.75
N ASP A 48 -9.68 15.77 -0.22
CA ASP A 48 -10.16 16.44 -1.44
C ASP A 48 -10.29 15.49 -2.64
N GLU A 49 -10.39 14.19 -2.36
CA GLU A 49 -10.42 13.07 -3.30
C GLU A 49 -9.17 12.93 -4.18
N GLY A 50 -8.11 13.70 -3.91
CA GLY A 50 -6.83 13.56 -4.60
C GLY A 50 -6.00 12.37 -4.10
N LEU A 51 -4.90 12.10 -4.81
CA LEU A 51 -3.90 11.11 -4.41
C LEU A 51 -2.77 11.79 -3.65
N PHE A 52 -2.21 11.12 -2.65
CA PHE A 52 -0.99 11.60 -2.00
C PHE A 52 0.23 11.36 -2.89
N MET A 53 1.07 12.39 -3.03
CA MET A 53 2.34 12.34 -3.75
C MET A 53 3.45 12.97 -2.89
N PRO A 54 4.68 12.45 -2.93
CA PRO A 54 5.78 13.05 -2.19
C PRO A 54 6.12 14.42 -2.80
N GLU A 55 6.48 15.39 -1.96
CA GLU A 55 6.89 16.72 -2.42
C GLU A 55 8.10 16.67 -3.36
N GLN A 56 8.96 15.66 -3.19
CA GLN A 56 10.12 15.40 -4.02
C GLN A 56 10.29 13.88 -4.19
N ILE A 57 10.69 13.44 -5.37
CA ILE A 57 11.07 12.04 -5.59
C ILE A 57 12.53 11.88 -5.11
N PRO A 58 12.80 11.03 -4.11
CA PRO A 58 14.16 10.83 -3.61
C PRO A 58 15.09 10.32 -4.71
N VAL A 59 16.32 10.84 -4.72
CA VAL A 59 17.38 10.35 -5.61
C VAL A 59 18.16 9.27 -4.91
N LEU A 60 18.16 8.05 -5.46
CA LEU A 60 18.90 6.94 -4.89
C LEU A 60 20.41 7.08 -5.16
N PRO A 61 21.28 6.86 -4.17
CA PRO A 61 22.73 6.92 -4.38
C PRO A 61 23.20 5.86 -5.38
N VAL A 62 23.89 6.29 -6.45
CA VAL A 62 24.37 5.41 -7.53
C VAL A 62 25.23 4.27 -7.01
N GLU A 63 26.08 4.52 -6.02
CA GLU A 63 26.97 3.50 -5.46
C GLU A 63 26.19 2.43 -4.65
N ARG A 64 25.13 2.82 -3.92
CA ARG A 64 24.21 1.87 -3.26
C ARG A 64 23.46 1.03 -4.30
N PHE A 65 23.00 1.65 -5.38
CA PHE A 65 22.31 0.95 -6.47
C PHE A 65 23.22 -0.09 -7.17
N LYS A 66 24.48 0.26 -7.47
CA LYS A 66 25.44 -0.67 -8.06
C LYS A 66 25.75 -1.86 -7.15
N ALA A 67 25.77 -1.63 -5.83
CA ALA A 67 26.02 -2.67 -4.84
C ALA A 67 24.91 -3.74 -4.76
N LEU A 68 23.71 -3.47 -5.28
CA LEU A 68 22.60 -4.44 -5.30
C LEU A 68 22.82 -5.63 -6.25
N LYS A 69 23.87 -5.60 -7.08
CA LYS A 69 24.12 -6.68 -8.04
C LYS A 69 24.42 -8.00 -7.31
N GLY A 70 23.49 -8.94 -7.41
CA GLY A 70 23.61 -10.27 -6.79
C GLY A 70 23.01 -10.35 -5.39
N GLU A 71 22.53 -9.23 -4.85
CA GLU A 71 21.84 -9.17 -3.56
C GLU A 71 20.38 -9.63 -3.68
N PRO A 72 19.77 -10.10 -2.58
CA PRO A 72 18.36 -10.48 -2.57
C PRO A 72 17.45 -9.25 -2.79
N TYR A 73 16.21 -9.51 -3.21
CA TYR A 73 15.21 -8.46 -3.46
C TYR A 73 14.99 -7.55 -2.26
N THR A 74 15.10 -8.08 -1.04
CA THR A 74 14.96 -7.33 0.21
C THR A 74 15.95 -6.18 0.32
N GLU A 75 17.17 -6.28 -0.21
CA GLU A 75 18.14 -5.17 -0.20
C GLU A 75 17.72 -4.03 -1.13
N ALA A 76 17.16 -4.37 -2.30
CA ALA A 76 16.61 -3.38 -3.21
C ALA A 76 15.36 -2.70 -2.60
N ALA A 77 14.50 -3.49 -1.96
CA ALA A 77 13.33 -2.98 -1.25
C ALA A 77 13.72 -2.07 -0.08
N MET A 78 14.73 -2.43 0.71
CA MET A 78 15.28 -1.58 1.78
C MET A 78 15.79 -0.25 1.23
N LEU A 79 16.58 -0.26 0.15
CA LEU A 79 17.11 0.96 -0.46
C LEU A 79 15.99 1.95 -0.85
N VAL A 80 14.91 1.43 -1.45
CA VAL A 80 13.76 2.26 -1.85
C VAL A 80 12.97 2.69 -0.61
N ALA A 81 12.69 1.78 0.32
CA ALA A 81 11.89 2.07 1.50
C ALA A 81 12.58 3.11 2.40
N GLU A 82 13.89 3.01 2.63
CA GLU A 82 14.69 4.01 3.35
C GLU A 82 14.57 5.41 2.73
N ALA A 83 14.53 5.49 1.40
CA ALA A 83 14.46 6.77 0.70
C ALA A 83 13.11 7.48 0.85
N PHE A 84 12.00 6.71 0.86
CA PHE A 84 10.64 7.27 0.96
C PHE A 84 10.12 7.38 2.40
N LEU A 85 10.55 6.49 3.30
CA LEU A 85 10.16 6.49 4.71
C LEU A 85 11.10 7.34 5.57
N MET A 86 12.38 7.45 5.19
CA MET A 86 13.41 8.13 5.99
C MET A 86 13.33 7.66 7.47
N ASP A 87 13.28 8.59 8.42
CA ASP A 87 13.21 8.32 9.86
C ASP A 87 11.77 8.22 10.41
N GLU A 88 10.81 7.76 9.60
CA GLU A 88 9.44 7.43 10.06
C GLU A 88 9.42 6.18 10.95
N LEU A 89 10.37 5.27 10.77
CA LEU A 89 10.52 4.04 11.55
C LEU A 89 11.99 3.83 11.96
N PRO A 90 12.26 3.21 13.12
CA PRO A 90 13.59 2.72 13.42
C PRO A 90 14.07 1.73 12.35
N ALA A 91 15.36 1.80 11.97
CA ALA A 91 15.93 0.98 10.90
C ALA A 91 15.67 -0.53 11.09
N ASP A 92 15.82 -1.05 12.32
CA ASP A 92 15.55 -2.46 12.64
C ASP A 92 14.08 -2.85 12.44
N SER A 93 13.16 -1.92 12.72
CA SER A 93 11.73 -2.14 12.50
C SER A 93 11.41 -2.17 11.00
N LEU A 94 12.00 -1.25 10.22
CA LEU A 94 11.85 -1.24 8.77
C LEU A 94 12.42 -2.52 8.14
N ARG A 95 13.61 -2.95 8.59
CA ARG A 95 14.24 -4.19 8.12
C ARG A 95 13.34 -5.40 8.34
N LYS A 96 12.81 -5.54 9.56
CA LYS A 96 11.87 -6.61 9.91
C LYS A 96 10.63 -6.60 9.01
N ILE A 97 10.06 -5.42 8.76
CA ILE A 97 8.89 -5.25 7.88
C ILE A 97 9.20 -5.73 6.45
N VAL A 98 10.35 -5.33 5.89
CA VAL A 98 10.75 -5.71 4.53
C VAL A 98 11.00 -7.22 4.43
N ASP A 99 11.71 -7.79 5.39
CA ASP A 99 11.99 -9.24 5.41
C ASP A 99 10.70 -10.07 5.57
N GLU A 100 9.74 -9.61 6.39
CA GLU A 100 8.43 -10.27 6.52
C GLU A 100 7.53 -10.08 5.29
N ALA A 101 7.63 -8.92 4.60
CA ALA A 101 6.81 -8.63 3.43
C ALA A 101 7.24 -9.44 2.20
N TYR A 102 8.55 -9.65 2.03
CA TYR A 102 9.15 -10.26 0.85
C TYR A 102 9.88 -11.56 1.18
N ASP A 103 9.16 -12.49 1.84
CA ASP A 103 9.60 -13.82 2.24
C ASP A 103 9.48 -14.87 1.10
N PHE A 104 9.49 -14.42 -0.14
CA PHE A 104 9.34 -15.26 -1.35
C PHE A 104 10.31 -14.81 -2.46
N PRO A 105 10.67 -15.70 -3.40
CA PRO A 105 11.67 -15.38 -4.42
C PRO A 105 11.09 -14.44 -5.49
N VAL A 106 11.97 -13.65 -6.12
CA VAL A 106 11.62 -12.77 -7.26
C VAL A 106 12.50 -13.11 -8.48
N PRO A 107 12.29 -14.27 -9.12
CA PRO A 107 13.19 -14.74 -10.16
C PRO A 107 13.08 -13.93 -11.46
N LEU A 108 14.23 -13.73 -12.11
CA LEU A 108 14.33 -13.21 -13.46
C LEU A 108 14.73 -14.35 -14.41
N GLU A 109 13.76 -14.87 -15.15
CA GLU A 109 13.94 -16.02 -16.03
C GLU A 109 14.32 -15.57 -17.44
N ASN A 110 15.39 -16.12 -18.02
CA ASN A 110 15.71 -15.89 -19.42
C ASN A 110 14.80 -16.73 -20.31
N VAL A 111 14.08 -16.08 -21.23
CA VAL A 111 13.22 -16.78 -22.19
C VAL A 111 13.97 -17.02 -23.49
N PHE A 112 14.53 -15.95 -24.07
CA PHE A 112 15.27 -16.00 -25.33
C PHE A 112 16.11 -14.74 -25.52
N ALA A 113 17.39 -14.92 -25.86
CA ALA A 113 18.33 -13.82 -26.08
C ALA A 113 18.29 -12.81 -24.91
N ARG A 114 17.98 -11.53 -25.17
CA ARG A 114 17.83 -10.49 -24.14
C ARG A 114 16.37 -10.28 -23.69
N LYS A 115 15.53 -11.31 -23.74
CA LYS A 115 14.15 -11.28 -23.24
C LYS A 115 14.04 -12.10 -21.97
N TYR A 116 13.50 -11.49 -20.93
CA TYR A 116 13.38 -12.07 -19.61
C TYR A 116 11.95 -11.93 -19.10
N ILE A 117 11.54 -12.85 -18.24
CA ILE A 117 10.30 -12.76 -17.46
C ILE A 117 10.70 -12.47 -16.02
N LEU A 118 10.20 -11.36 -15.47
CA LEU A 118 10.26 -11.09 -14.03
C LEU A 118 9.05 -11.73 -13.37
N ARG A 119 9.29 -12.75 -12.56
CA ARG A 119 8.24 -13.52 -11.88
C ARG A 119 7.77 -12.77 -10.64
N LEU A 120 6.68 -12.03 -10.80
CA LEU A 120 5.99 -11.32 -9.71
C LEU A 120 4.80 -12.12 -9.16
N ASP A 121 4.79 -13.43 -9.39
CA ASP A 121 3.68 -14.36 -9.10
C ASP A 121 4.09 -15.44 -8.08
N GLN A 122 5.22 -15.26 -7.40
CA GLN A 122 5.76 -16.24 -6.43
C GLN A 122 5.29 -16.00 -4.99
N GLY A 123 4.52 -14.94 -4.76
CA GLY A 123 3.89 -14.65 -3.47
C GLY A 123 2.70 -15.58 -3.16
N PRO A 124 2.14 -15.47 -1.94
CA PRO A 124 1.13 -16.39 -1.42
C PRO A 124 -0.17 -16.45 -2.25
N THR A 125 -0.49 -15.40 -3.00
CA THR A 125 -1.71 -15.39 -3.83
C THR A 125 -1.44 -15.59 -5.31
N ALA A 126 -0.17 -15.78 -5.68
CA ALA A 126 0.32 -15.87 -7.05
C ALA A 126 -0.02 -14.63 -7.90
N SER A 127 0.12 -13.45 -7.30
CA SER A 127 -0.18 -12.17 -7.92
C SER A 127 0.86 -11.13 -7.56
N PHE A 128 1.20 -10.23 -8.49
CA PHE A 128 2.12 -9.12 -8.23
C PHE A 128 1.61 -8.17 -7.14
N LYS A 129 0.31 -8.24 -6.81
CA LYS A 129 -0.29 -7.44 -5.75
C LYS A 129 0.20 -7.87 -4.35
N ASP A 130 0.76 -9.07 -4.21
CA ASP A 130 1.33 -9.56 -2.95
C ASP A 130 2.43 -8.65 -2.42
N PHE A 131 3.29 -8.12 -3.30
CA PHE A 131 4.40 -7.25 -2.92
C PHE A 131 3.91 -6.03 -2.13
N ALA A 132 3.02 -5.27 -2.76
CA ALA A 132 2.48 -4.05 -2.20
C ALA A 132 1.57 -4.31 -1.00
N ALA A 133 0.67 -5.29 -1.10
CA ALA A 133 -0.29 -5.59 -0.03
C ALA A 133 0.42 -6.00 1.26
N ARG A 134 1.48 -6.82 1.17
CA ARG A 134 2.22 -7.31 2.34
C ARG A 134 3.03 -6.19 3.01
N MET A 135 3.76 -5.39 2.22
CA MET A 135 4.48 -4.23 2.75
C MET A 135 3.49 -3.26 3.44
N MET A 136 2.38 -2.95 2.77
CA MET A 136 1.34 -2.08 3.29
C MET A 136 0.74 -2.60 4.61
N ALA A 137 0.42 -3.89 4.69
CA ALA A 137 -0.15 -4.49 5.91
C ALA A 137 0.79 -4.36 7.12
N ARG A 138 2.09 -4.59 6.89
CA ARG A 138 3.11 -4.48 7.94
C ARG A 138 3.37 -3.02 8.34
N LEU A 139 3.42 -2.10 7.38
CA LEU A 139 3.52 -0.66 7.65
C LEU A 139 2.30 -0.14 8.42
N MET A 140 1.08 -0.48 7.99
CA MET A 140 -0.15 -0.08 8.69
C MET A 140 -0.18 -0.64 10.11
N SER A 141 0.25 -1.90 10.29
CA SER A 141 0.41 -2.47 11.63
C SER A 141 1.38 -1.66 12.47
N ALA A 142 2.56 -1.33 11.95
CA ALA A 142 3.56 -0.56 12.68
C ALA A 142 3.12 0.88 13.01
N PHE A 143 2.33 1.49 12.13
CA PHE A 143 1.94 2.90 12.24
C PHE A 143 0.60 3.16 12.92
N ARG A 144 -0.29 2.16 13.04
CA ARG A 144 -1.60 2.35 13.67
C ARG A 144 -1.45 2.93 15.09
N ASP A 145 -2.43 3.72 15.51
CA ASP A 145 -2.50 4.17 16.90
C ASP A 145 -2.68 2.96 17.84
N PRO A 146 -1.81 2.75 18.83
CA PRO A 146 -2.00 1.70 19.82
C PRO A 146 -3.35 1.85 20.52
N GLY A 147 -4.08 0.74 20.67
CA GLY A 147 -5.40 0.72 21.31
C GLY A 147 -6.56 1.15 20.42
N LYS A 148 -6.32 1.64 19.19
CA LYS A 148 -7.39 1.86 18.20
C LYS A 148 -7.39 0.74 17.16
N ARG A 149 -8.58 0.28 16.81
CA ARG A 149 -8.76 -0.63 15.68
C ARG A 149 -8.70 0.17 14.38
N LEU A 150 -7.99 -0.34 13.37
CA LEU A 150 -8.02 0.17 12.01
C LEU A 150 -8.88 -0.78 11.17
N ASN A 151 -9.81 -0.25 10.37
CA ASN A 151 -10.69 -1.08 9.55
C ASN A 151 -10.43 -0.81 8.07
N VAL A 152 -9.87 -1.81 7.39
CA VAL A 152 -9.55 -1.76 5.97
C VAL A 152 -10.79 -2.18 5.18
N LEU A 153 -11.27 -1.30 4.29
CA LEU A 153 -12.39 -1.57 3.40
C LEU A 153 -11.91 -1.56 1.94
N VAL A 154 -12.12 -2.68 1.23
CA VAL A 154 -11.60 -2.89 -0.13
C VAL A 154 -12.72 -3.35 -1.05
N ALA A 155 -12.75 -2.82 -2.27
CA ALA A 155 -13.53 -3.36 -3.36
C ALA A 155 -12.57 -4.06 -4.34
N THR A 156 -12.92 -5.26 -4.81
CA THR A 156 -12.07 -5.99 -5.75
C THR A 156 -12.87 -6.66 -6.87
N SER A 157 -12.23 -6.85 -8.01
CA SER A 157 -12.64 -7.78 -9.08
C SER A 157 -11.90 -9.13 -9.01
N GLY A 158 -11.12 -9.39 -7.95
CA GLY A 158 -10.46 -10.68 -7.73
C GLY A 158 -9.14 -10.57 -6.97
N ASP A 159 -8.04 -10.38 -7.72
CA ASP A 159 -6.67 -10.50 -7.18
C ASP A 159 -6.37 -9.54 -6.02
N THR A 160 -6.85 -8.28 -6.10
CA THR A 160 -6.56 -7.28 -5.06
C THR A 160 -7.10 -7.72 -3.71
N GLY A 161 -8.33 -8.24 -3.68
CA GLY A 161 -8.90 -8.72 -2.42
C GLY A 161 -8.19 -9.96 -1.91
N SER A 162 -7.74 -10.85 -2.80
CA SER A 162 -6.95 -12.02 -2.37
C SER A 162 -5.63 -11.60 -1.73
N ALA A 163 -4.85 -10.73 -2.40
CA ALA A 163 -3.57 -10.24 -1.91
C ALA A 163 -3.70 -9.42 -0.61
N VAL A 164 -4.66 -8.50 -0.54
CA VAL A 164 -4.93 -7.72 0.67
C VAL A 164 -5.41 -8.64 1.79
N GLY A 165 -6.37 -9.52 1.52
CA GLY A 165 -6.90 -10.42 2.51
C GLY A 165 -5.80 -11.33 3.10
N ASP A 166 -4.95 -11.92 2.27
CA ASP A 166 -3.82 -12.73 2.75
C ASP A 166 -2.82 -11.89 3.55
N ALA A 167 -2.43 -10.71 3.04
CA ALA A 167 -1.44 -9.85 3.67
C ALA A 167 -1.82 -9.39 5.07
N PHE A 168 -3.10 -9.09 5.29
CA PHE A 168 -3.64 -8.61 6.56
C PHE A 168 -4.19 -9.73 7.46
N ARG A 169 -4.20 -10.98 6.98
CA ARG A 169 -4.68 -12.13 7.74
C ARG A 169 -3.87 -12.31 9.03
N GLY A 170 -4.56 -12.32 10.17
CA GLY A 170 -3.99 -12.45 11.51
C GLY A 170 -3.27 -11.19 12.03
N VAL A 171 -3.33 -10.06 11.33
CA VAL A 171 -2.68 -8.83 11.79
C VAL A 171 -3.50 -8.17 12.90
N GLU A 172 -2.91 -8.12 14.11
CA GLU A 172 -3.58 -7.62 15.30
C GLU A 172 -3.97 -6.13 15.19
N GLY A 173 -5.14 -5.79 15.71
CA GLY A 173 -5.65 -4.42 15.70
C GLY A 173 -6.16 -3.94 14.33
N ILE A 174 -6.13 -4.79 13.30
CA ILE A 174 -6.65 -4.47 11.98
C ILE A 174 -7.80 -5.42 11.63
N GLY A 175 -8.96 -4.88 11.25
CA GLY A 175 -10.04 -5.62 10.61
C GLY A 175 -10.05 -5.37 9.11
N VAL A 176 -10.43 -6.37 8.30
CA VAL A 176 -10.52 -6.21 6.85
C VAL A 176 -11.86 -6.69 6.34
N THR A 177 -12.52 -5.84 5.54
CA THR A 177 -13.75 -6.18 4.82
C THR A 177 -13.49 -6.03 3.32
N ILE A 178 -13.70 -7.11 2.57
CA ILE A 178 -13.50 -7.15 1.12
C ILE A 178 -14.86 -7.33 0.43
N LEU A 179 -15.27 -6.33 -0.34
CA LEU A 179 -16.43 -6.41 -1.22
C LEU A 179 -15.99 -6.91 -2.60
N TYR A 180 -16.68 -7.93 -3.11
CA TYR A 180 -16.42 -8.44 -4.46
C TYR A 180 -17.73 -8.79 -5.18
N PRO A 181 -17.84 -8.54 -6.50
CA PRO A 181 -19.02 -8.91 -7.28
C PRO A 181 -19.12 -10.44 -7.37
N ARG A 182 -20.27 -11.00 -6.99
CA ARG A 182 -20.49 -12.45 -6.87
C ARG A 182 -20.09 -13.22 -8.13
N ASP A 183 -20.38 -12.65 -9.30
CA ASP A 183 -20.30 -13.32 -10.60
C ASP A 183 -19.13 -12.84 -11.50
N GLU A 184 -18.36 -11.83 -11.09
CA GLU A 184 -17.21 -11.31 -11.88
C GLU A 184 -15.84 -11.74 -11.32
N VAL A 185 -15.81 -12.65 -10.34
CA VAL A 185 -14.58 -13.28 -9.83
C VAL A 185 -14.46 -14.72 -10.33
N SER A 186 -13.25 -15.15 -10.70
CA SER A 186 -13.02 -16.54 -11.09
C SER A 186 -13.22 -17.50 -9.92
N GLY A 187 -13.54 -18.77 -10.19
CA GLY A 187 -13.71 -19.78 -9.14
C GLY A 187 -12.48 -19.98 -8.25
N ARG A 188 -11.26 -19.72 -8.77
CA ARG A 188 -10.02 -19.74 -7.98
C ARG A 188 -9.94 -18.55 -7.03
N GLN A 189 -10.18 -17.34 -7.53
CA GLN A 189 -10.18 -16.11 -6.71
C GLN A 189 -11.26 -16.16 -5.64
N LYS A 190 -12.46 -16.66 -5.98
CA LYS A 190 -13.54 -16.85 -5.01
C LYS A 190 -13.12 -17.76 -3.87
N LYS A 191 -12.47 -18.90 -4.16
CA LYS A 191 -11.94 -19.80 -3.13
C LYS A 191 -10.87 -19.12 -2.27
N GLN A 192 -9.96 -18.34 -2.86
CA GLN A 192 -8.99 -17.58 -2.09
C GLN A 192 -9.71 -16.62 -1.12
N LEU A 193 -10.64 -15.80 -1.62
CA LEU A 193 -11.42 -14.83 -0.82
C LEU A 193 -12.25 -15.47 0.30
N ASP A 194 -13.01 -16.53 -0.02
CA ASP A 194 -13.96 -17.13 0.92
C ASP A 194 -13.27 -17.95 2.03
N THR A 195 -11.97 -18.26 1.90
CA THR A 195 -11.23 -19.13 2.84
C THR A 195 -10.17 -18.42 3.70
N ILE A 196 -10.02 -17.10 3.58
CA ILE A 196 -8.97 -16.33 4.29
C ILE A 196 -9.18 -16.39 5.82
N GLY A 197 -10.35 -15.95 6.29
CA GLY A 197 -10.76 -16.00 7.70
C GLY A 197 -9.99 -15.10 8.67
N LEU A 198 -10.06 -15.43 9.96
CA LEU A 198 -9.52 -14.64 11.09
C LEU A 198 -10.15 -13.24 11.18
N ASN A 199 -9.36 -12.20 11.00
CA ASN A 199 -9.76 -10.79 11.03
C ASN A 199 -10.24 -10.27 9.66
N VAL A 200 -10.31 -11.14 8.65
CA VAL A 200 -10.69 -10.81 7.27
C VAL A 200 -12.06 -11.40 6.95
N GLN A 201 -12.96 -10.54 6.46
CA GLN A 201 -14.29 -10.92 5.98
C GLN A 201 -14.44 -10.57 4.51
N ALA A 202 -14.75 -11.57 3.68
CA ALA A 202 -15.14 -11.37 2.30
C ALA A 202 -16.68 -11.35 2.17
N VAL A 203 -17.20 -10.36 1.45
CA VAL A 203 -18.63 -10.14 1.23
C VAL A 203 -18.90 -10.13 -0.27
N SER A 204 -19.61 -11.14 -0.74
CA SER A 204 -20.08 -11.18 -2.13
C SER A 204 -21.24 -10.20 -2.31
N VAL A 205 -21.10 -9.26 -3.24
CA VAL A 205 -22.12 -8.29 -3.61
C VAL A 205 -22.88 -8.81 -4.82
N ASP A 206 -24.21 -8.71 -4.76
CA ASP A 206 -25.08 -9.00 -5.89
C ASP A 206 -25.12 -7.77 -6.82
N GLY A 207 -24.13 -7.69 -7.70
CA GLY A 207 -23.88 -6.52 -8.55
C GLY A 207 -22.54 -6.63 -9.27
N LYS A 208 -22.11 -5.51 -9.84
CA LYS A 208 -20.84 -5.38 -10.58
C LYS A 208 -19.73 -4.83 -9.69
N PHE A 209 -18.50 -4.86 -10.20
CA PHE A 209 -17.36 -4.23 -9.53
C PHE A 209 -17.61 -2.74 -9.20
N ASP A 210 -18.22 -1.98 -10.10
CA ASP A 210 -18.54 -0.56 -9.86
C ASP A 210 -19.49 -0.37 -8.68
N ASP A 211 -20.44 -1.28 -8.46
CA ASP A 211 -21.33 -1.25 -7.31
C ASP A 211 -20.55 -1.46 -6.01
N CYS A 212 -19.59 -2.39 -6.01
CA CYS A 212 -18.67 -2.59 -4.88
C CYS A 212 -17.86 -1.31 -4.59
N GLN A 213 -17.32 -0.67 -5.63
CA GLN A 213 -16.58 0.59 -5.46
C GLN A 213 -17.46 1.71 -4.91
N ASN A 214 -18.70 1.82 -5.39
CA ASN A 214 -19.66 2.82 -4.93
C ASN A 214 -20.03 2.61 -3.46
N LEU A 215 -20.24 1.36 -3.02
CA LEU A 215 -20.47 1.05 -1.61
C LEU A 215 -19.29 1.46 -0.72
N VAL A 216 -18.06 1.20 -1.17
CA VAL A 216 -16.85 1.62 -0.44
C VAL A 216 -16.80 3.15 -0.35
N LYS A 217 -16.99 3.87 -1.46
CA LYS A 217 -17.01 5.34 -1.47
C LYS A 217 -18.08 5.91 -0.54
N GLN A 218 -19.29 5.35 -0.58
CA GLN A 218 -20.39 5.74 0.30
C GLN A 218 -19.99 5.61 1.77
N ALA A 219 -19.41 4.48 2.17
CA ALA A 219 -18.93 4.26 3.54
C ALA A 219 -17.87 5.28 3.98
N PHE A 220 -16.96 5.69 3.09
CA PHE A 220 -15.97 6.73 3.41
C PHE A 220 -16.59 8.14 3.56
N SER A 221 -17.68 8.43 2.84
CA SER A 221 -18.37 9.72 2.91
C SER A 221 -19.43 9.83 4.00
N ASP A 222 -19.82 8.70 4.61
CA ASP A 222 -20.93 8.64 5.56
C ASP A 222 -20.45 8.97 6.98
N PRO A 223 -20.94 10.07 7.59
CA PRO A 223 -20.50 10.52 8.92
C PRO A 223 -20.77 9.50 10.03
N THR A 224 -21.71 8.56 9.84
CA THR A 224 -22.00 7.51 10.83
C THR A 224 -20.85 6.51 10.98
N PHE A 225 -19.94 6.45 10.01
CA PHE A 225 -18.73 5.62 10.05
C PHE A 225 -17.47 6.37 10.51
N ALA A 226 -17.58 7.64 10.92
CA ALA A 226 -16.42 8.43 11.34
C ALA A 226 -15.61 7.78 12.48
N ASP A 227 -16.30 7.13 13.43
CA ASP A 227 -15.67 6.45 14.57
C ASP A 227 -15.11 5.06 14.23
N PHE A 228 -15.37 4.54 13.01
CA PHE A 228 -14.89 3.22 12.59
C PHE A 228 -13.42 3.22 12.16
N ASN A 229 -12.77 4.38 12.03
CA ASN A 229 -11.37 4.49 11.60
C ASN A 229 -11.12 3.69 10.30
N LEU A 230 -11.93 4.01 9.28
CA LEU A 230 -11.88 3.36 7.98
C LEU A 230 -10.65 3.81 7.18
N THR A 231 -10.02 2.86 6.49
CA THR A 231 -8.96 3.13 5.53
C THR A 231 -9.07 2.20 4.32
N SER A 232 -8.45 2.56 3.20
CA SER A 232 -8.47 1.77 1.97
C SER A 232 -7.12 1.13 1.70
N ALA A 233 -7.14 -0.13 1.26
CA ALA A 233 -5.97 -0.83 0.72
C ALA A 233 -6.04 -1.01 -0.82
N ASN A 234 -6.85 -0.19 -1.49
CA ASN A 234 -6.90 -0.13 -2.95
C ASN A 234 -5.65 0.55 -3.52
N SER A 235 -5.50 0.49 -4.85
CA SER A 235 -4.34 1.04 -5.58
C SER A 235 -4.15 2.57 -5.48
N ILE A 236 -5.08 3.28 -4.85
CA ILE A 236 -4.97 4.73 -4.63
C ILE A 236 -4.16 5.08 -3.38
N ASN A 237 -3.97 4.13 -2.47
CA ASN A 237 -3.20 4.36 -1.25
C ASN A 237 -1.70 4.42 -1.59
N PHE A 238 -0.98 5.45 -1.13
CA PHE A 238 0.44 5.63 -1.45
C PHE A 238 1.34 4.48 -0.94
N GLY A 239 0.90 3.71 0.06
CA GLY A 239 1.65 2.54 0.55
C GLY A 239 1.70 1.34 -0.41
N ARG A 240 1.07 1.45 -1.60
CA ARG A 240 0.91 0.39 -2.60
C ARG A 240 1.97 0.37 -3.70
#